data_AF-A0A970DNF5-F1
#
_entry.id   AF-A0A970DNF5-F1
#
_cell.length_a   1.000
_cell.length_b   1.000
_cell.length_c   1.000
_cell.angle_alpha   90.00
_cell.angle_beta   90.00
_cell.angle_gamma   90.00
#
_symmetry.space_group_name_H-M   'P 1'
#
loop_
_entity.id
_entity.type
_entity.pdbx_description
1 polymer ?
#
loop_
_entity_poly.entity_id
_entity_poly.type
_entity_poly.pdbx_seq_one_letter_code
_entity_poly.pdbx_strand_id
1 'polypeptide(L)'
;MRKFSQIFLLFLVLALFMFAGTACKKRTYAADGVFTAFETKTTKSGGPELVIVEVTIENDKITKFNIDTVQSYKTTGRGGSKAWAFNTESKKEKGYKYGMHNNNPDAGFDLDTQEGINDYKKYLKDNNLLEWFEQAELVEKFWLEKGVDAVKVDDEGYFDNIANVTIVDNYTKVAKKAIENAKKGLAIALAINGSDVVWAEAKVDKNGKFTSLKLDTLQGDTDQETGKFTWHAKTKQQKQYEYGMHNDKEDAGFDLNTQEGINDYKKYLKDNNKLEWFEQANIISDFVLKNGVNKLEPFINNNGKIEANEGDAVAAVTIIVSHYFKALTKLYDNFSK
;
A
#
# COMPACT_ATOMS: atom_id res chain seq x y z
N MET A 1 -23.33 50.50 46.14
CA MET A 1 -23.47 49.21 45.41
C MET A 1 -23.50 49.43 43.90
N ARG A 2 -22.42 49.95 43.30
CA ARG A 2 -22.40 50.31 41.86
C ARG A 2 -21.06 50.03 41.17
N LYS A 3 -20.21 49.18 41.77
CA LYS A 3 -18.91 48.76 41.22
C LYS A 3 -18.77 47.25 41.02
N PHE A 4 -19.71 46.44 41.52
CA PHE A 4 -19.71 44.98 41.32
C PHE A 4 -20.42 44.52 40.04
N SER A 5 -21.17 45.40 39.37
CA SER A 5 -21.95 45.06 38.16
C SER A 5 -21.14 45.20 36.85
N GLN A 6 -20.05 45.97 36.83
CA GLN A 6 -19.25 46.18 35.61
C GLN A 6 -18.17 45.11 35.39
N ILE A 7 -17.68 44.46 36.45
CA ILE A 7 -16.67 43.39 36.34
C ILE A 7 -17.31 42.08 35.83
N PHE A 8 -18.57 41.81 36.20
CA PHE A 8 -19.28 40.62 35.73
C PHE A 8 -19.68 40.73 34.24
N LEU A 9 -19.99 41.94 33.77
CA LEU A 9 -20.31 42.17 32.35
C LEU A 9 -19.05 42.10 31.46
N LEU A 10 -17.88 42.51 31.97
CA LEU A 10 -16.61 42.39 31.23
C LEU A 10 -16.15 40.94 31.08
N PHE A 11 -16.37 40.10 32.11
CA PHE A 11 -16.08 38.65 32.02
C PHE A 11 -17.09 37.89 31.15
N LEU A 12 -18.36 38.33 31.09
CA LEU A 12 -19.34 37.72 30.20
C LEU A 12 -19.07 38.06 28.71
N VAL A 13 -18.57 39.26 28.42
CA VAL A 13 -18.17 39.68 27.06
C VAL A 13 -16.84 39.04 26.64
N LEU A 14 -15.90 38.79 27.56
CA LEU A 14 -14.67 38.01 27.26
C LEU A 14 -14.94 36.51 27.07
N ALA A 15 -15.91 35.94 27.79
CA ALA A 15 -16.29 34.53 27.64
C ALA A 15 -17.07 34.24 26.34
N LEU A 16 -17.77 35.23 25.79
CA LEU A 16 -18.47 35.12 24.51
C LEU A 16 -17.55 35.30 23.29
N PHE A 17 -16.34 35.84 23.44
CA PHE A 17 -15.35 35.94 22.35
C PHE A 17 -14.45 34.71 22.18
N MET A 18 -14.44 33.76 23.14
CA MET A 18 -13.76 32.46 22.94
C MET A 18 -14.58 31.45 22.12
N PHE A 19 -15.84 31.77 21.80
CA PHE A 19 -16.69 30.97 20.91
C PHE A 19 -17.03 31.69 19.59
N ALA A 20 -16.33 32.79 19.28
CA ALA A 20 -16.45 33.47 18.01
C ALA A 20 -15.65 32.71 16.92
N GLY A 21 -16.28 31.68 16.36
CA GLY A 21 -16.03 31.24 14.99
C GLY A 21 -15.02 30.11 14.78
N THR A 22 -15.38 28.88 15.16
CA THR A 22 -14.99 27.74 14.31
C THR A 22 -15.94 27.66 13.13
N ALA A 23 -15.88 28.68 12.26
CA ALA A 23 -16.20 28.43 10.87
C ALA A 23 -15.31 27.25 10.47
N CYS A 24 -15.90 26.08 10.21
CA CYS A 24 -15.17 24.90 9.75
C CYS A 24 -14.32 25.34 8.56
N LYS A 25 -13.02 25.62 8.80
CA LYS A 25 -12.11 25.99 7.72
C LYS A 25 -12.18 24.85 6.72
N LYS A 26 -12.52 25.16 5.48
CA LYS A 26 -12.56 24.16 4.42
C LYS A 26 -11.18 23.51 4.38
N ARG A 27 -11.13 22.21 4.64
CA ARG A 27 -9.88 21.45 4.63
C ARG A 27 -9.34 21.35 3.21
N THR A 28 -8.03 21.40 3.07
CA THR A 28 -7.29 21.09 1.84
C THR A 28 -7.26 19.58 1.61
N TYR A 29 -7.04 18.82 2.68
CA TYR A 29 -6.98 17.36 2.69
C TYR A 29 -8.20 16.80 3.41
N ALA A 30 -8.73 15.67 2.93
CA ALA A 30 -9.97 15.12 3.43
C ALA A 30 -9.93 14.86 4.94
N ALA A 31 -8.84 14.28 5.45
CA ALA A 31 -8.65 13.96 6.86
C ALA A 31 -7.18 14.08 7.28
N ASP A 32 -6.91 14.00 8.58
CA ASP A 32 -5.58 13.68 9.08
C ASP A 32 -5.36 12.16 8.95
N GLY A 33 -4.12 11.73 8.80
CA GLY A 33 -3.75 10.32 8.62
C GLY A 33 -2.71 10.12 7.53
N VAL A 34 -2.42 8.87 7.20
CA VAL A 34 -1.43 8.49 6.18
C VAL A 34 -2.14 8.08 4.89
N PHE A 35 -1.81 8.77 3.80
CA PHE A 35 -2.33 8.46 2.46
C PHE A 35 -1.22 7.88 1.60
N THR A 36 -1.50 6.73 0.99
CA THR A 36 -0.53 5.97 0.19
C THR A 36 -0.89 6.06 -1.29
N ALA A 37 0.12 6.06 -2.14
CA ALA A 37 0.02 5.65 -3.53
C ALA A 37 1.15 4.69 -3.88
N PHE A 38 0.93 3.89 -4.92
CA PHE A 38 1.95 2.96 -5.41
C PHE A 38 1.89 2.83 -6.93
N GLU A 39 3.00 2.33 -7.49
CA GLU A 39 3.15 1.94 -8.89
C GLU A 39 3.86 0.59 -8.95
N THR A 40 3.38 -0.29 -9.84
CA THR A 40 4.04 -1.56 -10.12
C THR A 40 5.03 -1.40 -11.26
N LYS A 41 6.18 -2.05 -11.13
CA LYS A 41 7.25 -2.06 -12.12
C LYS A 41 7.80 -3.46 -12.30
N THR A 42 8.75 -3.58 -13.22
CA THR A 42 9.59 -4.78 -13.39
C THR A 42 11.03 -4.39 -13.14
N THR A 43 11.74 -5.16 -12.33
CA THR A 43 13.17 -4.97 -12.05
C THR A 43 14.00 -5.21 -13.31
N LYS A 44 15.26 -4.73 -13.30
CA LYS A 44 16.24 -5.07 -14.37
C LYS A 44 16.43 -6.59 -14.54
N SER A 45 16.26 -7.36 -13.47
CA SER A 45 16.36 -8.82 -13.48
C SER A 45 15.08 -9.54 -13.95
N GLY A 46 14.02 -8.79 -14.27
CA GLY A 46 12.77 -9.31 -14.84
C GLY A 46 11.68 -9.67 -13.83
N GLY A 47 11.85 -9.37 -12.54
CA GLY A 47 10.88 -9.67 -11.48
C GLY A 47 9.96 -8.49 -11.16
N PRO A 48 8.85 -8.69 -10.41
CA PRO A 48 7.99 -7.61 -9.97
C PRO A 48 8.69 -6.65 -8.98
N GLU A 49 8.35 -5.36 -9.04
CA GLU A 49 8.80 -4.33 -8.11
C GLU A 49 7.63 -3.41 -7.75
N LEU A 50 7.59 -2.92 -6.52
CA LEU A 50 6.64 -1.91 -6.06
C LEU A 50 7.37 -0.64 -5.68
N VAL A 51 6.92 0.50 -6.20
CA VAL A 51 7.30 1.82 -5.70
C VAL A 51 6.13 2.36 -4.87
N ILE A 52 6.40 2.77 -3.64
CA ILE A 52 5.39 3.21 -2.68
C ILE A 52 5.76 4.60 -2.18
N VAL A 53 4.79 5.51 -2.15
CA VAL A 53 4.93 6.78 -1.44
C VAL A 53 3.75 6.98 -0.50
N GLU A 54 4.07 7.27 0.75
CA GLU A 54 3.12 7.65 1.79
C GLU A 54 3.29 9.15 2.11
N VAL A 55 2.17 9.84 2.34
CA VAL A 55 2.13 11.22 2.81
C VAL A 55 1.31 11.30 4.10
N THR A 56 1.90 11.87 5.15
CA THR A 56 1.23 12.08 6.44
C THR A 56 0.61 13.47 6.46
N ILE A 57 -0.69 13.52 6.77
CA ILE A 57 -1.45 14.74 6.95
C ILE A 57 -1.76 14.93 8.43
N GLU A 58 -1.38 16.08 8.98
CA GLU A 58 -1.75 16.51 10.32
C GLU A 58 -2.20 17.97 10.29
N ASN A 59 -3.35 18.25 10.91
CA ASN A 59 -3.88 19.61 11.01
C ASN A 59 -3.96 20.32 9.65
N ASP A 60 -4.41 19.59 8.62
CA ASP A 60 -4.54 20.05 7.24
C ASP A 60 -3.21 20.44 6.55
N LYS A 61 -2.08 19.88 7.00
CA LYS A 61 -0.76 20.08 6.41
C LYS A 61 -0.07 18.74 6.16
N ILE A 62 0.77 18.69 5.13
CA ILE A 62 1.71 17.59 4.96
C ILE A 62 2.81 17.76 6.00
N THR A 63 3.01 16.75 6.84
CA THR A 63 4.08 16.74 7.86
C THR A 63 5.20 15.77 7.53
N LYS A 64 4.95 14.77 6.68
CA LYS A 64 5.94 13.75 6.32
C LYS A 64 5.66 13.18 4.94
N PHE A 65 6.73 12.86 4.23
CA PHE A 65 6.74 11.92 3.12
C PHE A 65 7.52 10.67 3.53
N ASN A 66 7.16 9.52 2.98
CA ASN A 66 7.92 8.29 3.09
C ASN A 66 7.92 7.57 1.74
N ILE A 67 9.08 7.48 1.11
CA ILE A 67 9.37 6.74 -0.10
C ILE A 67 9.83 5.35 0.30
N ASP A 68 9.30 4.34 -0.36
CA ASP A 68 9.79 2.97 -0.23
C ASP A 68 9.74 2.21 -1.56
N THR A 69 10.45 1.10 -1.62
CA THR A 69 10.43 0.18 -2.75
C THR A 69 10.53 -1.25 -2.25
N VAL A 70 9.65 -2.13 -2.72
CA VAL A 70 9.75 -3.57 -2.45
C VAL A 70 10.15 -4.29 -3.73
N GLN A 71 11.31 -4.93 -3.71
CA GLN A 71 11.82 -5.71 -4.83
C GLN A 71 11.55 -7.20 -4.65
N SER A 72 11.57 -7.93 -5.75
CA SER A 72 11.45 -9.38 -5.75
C SER A 72 12.78 -10.08 -5.98
N TYR A 73 12.78 -11.37 -5.66
CA TYR A 73 13.86 -12.31 -5.92
C TYR A 73 13.31 -13.54 -6.66
N LYS A 74 14.19 -14.20 -7.41
CA LYS A 74 13.87 -15.43 -8.14
C LYS A 74 13.64 -16.57 -7.14
N THR A 75 12.60 -17.36 -7.37
CA THR A 75 12.30 -18.57 -6.58
C THR A 75 11.78 -19.66 -7.50
N THR A 76 11.44 -20.83 -6.94
CA THR A 76 10.83 -21.94 -7.68
C THR A 76 9.42 -22.21 -7.20
N GLY A 77 8.50 -22.40 -8.14
CA GLY A 77 7.13 -22.79 -7.88
C GLY A 77 6.97 -24.31 -7.81
N ARG A 78 5.71 -24.76 -7.78
CA ARG A 78 5.37 -26.19 -7.81
C ARG A 78 6.01 -26.86 -9.03
N GLY A 79 6.60 -28.04 -8.83
CA GLY A 79 7.25 -28.81 -9.89
C GLY A 79 8.54 -28.18 -10.44
N GLY A 80 9.15 -27.22 -9.75
CA GLY A 80 10.40 -26.57 -10.19
C GLY A 80 10.21 -25.46 -11.23
N SER A 81 8.98 -25.00 -11.43
CA SER A 81 8.67 -23.86 -12.31
C SER A 81 9.41 -22.59 -11.89
N LYS A 82 9.76 -21.73 -12.86
CA LYS A 82 10.35 -20.41 -12.58
C LYS A 82 9.30 -19.53 -11.92
N ALA A 83 9.65 -18.89 -10.81
CA ALA A 83 8.76 -18.03 -10.05
C ALA A 83 9.48 -16.83 -9.45
N TRP A 84 8.70 -15.89 -8.93
CA TRP A 84 9.17 -14.74 -8.19
C TRP A 84 8.40 -14.61 -6.87
N ALA A 85 9.09 -14.08 -5.86
CA ALA A 85 8.47 -13.63 -4.62
C ALA A 85 9.04 -12.25 -4.27
N PHE A 86 8.21 -11.39 -3.71
CA PHE A 86 8.70 -10.15 -3.11
C PHE A 86 9.55 -10.44 -1.88
N ASN A 87 10.56 -9.60 -1.64
CA ASN A 87 11.27 -9.58 -0.36
C ASN A 87 10.29 -9.27 0.78
N THR A 88 10.54 -9.86 1.95
CA THR A 88 9.79 -9.56 3.17
C THR A 88 10.05 -8.14 3.66
N GLU A 89 11.29 -7.68 3.49
CA GLU A 89 11.72 -6.33 3.83
C GLU A 89 11.83 -5.46 2.56
N SER A 90 11.35 -4.24 2.65
CA SER A 90 11.53 -3.20 1.65
C SER A 90 12.98 -2.71 1.57
N LYS A 91 13.31 -1.88 0.57
CA LYS A 91 14.64 -1.25 0.49
C LYS A 91 14.92 -0.38 1.70
N LYS A 92 13.91 0.35 2.20
CA LYS A 92 14.08 1.19 3.39
C LYS A 92 14.27 0.34 4.64
N GLU A 93 13.48 -0.71 4.82
CA GLU A 93 13.57 -1.62 5.98
C GLU A 93 14.92 -2.35 6.02
N LYS A 94 15.44 -2.76 4.86
CA LYS A 94 16.78 -3.36 4.76
C LYS A 94 17.89 -2.39 5.18
N GLY A 95 17.70 -1.08 5.03
CA GLY A 95 18.72 -0.07 5.31
C GLY A 95 20.03 -0.40 4.58
N TYR A 96 21.13 -0.51 5.32
CA TYR A 96 22.44 -0.89 4.77
C TYR A 96 22.52 -2.32 4.24
N LYS A 97 21.61 -3.23 4.63
CA LYS A 97 21.54 -4.58 4.04
C LYS A 97 21.06 -4.59 2.60
N TYR A 98 20.48 -3.49 2.12
CA TYR A 98 20.12 -3.39 0.70
C TYR A 98 21.38 -3.37 -0.18
N GLY A 99 22.43 -2.68 0.27
CA GLY A 99 23.74 -2.73 -0.36
C GLY A 99 23.76 -2.20 -1.79
N MET A 100 23.20 -1.01 -2.07
CA MET A 100 23.10 -0.47 -3.44
C MET A 100 24.45 -0.43 -4.17
N HIS A 101 25.54 -0.25 -3.42
CA HIS A 101 26.91 -0.17 -3.94
C HIS A 101 27.70 -1.47 -3.69
N ASN A 102 27.08 -2.52 -3.16
CA ASN A 102 27.72 -3.78 -2.82
C ASN A 102 27.56 -4.84 -3.92
N ASN A 103 27.69 -4.44 -5.19
CA ASN A 103 27.37 -5.29 -6.35
C ASN A 103 28.60 -6.03 -6.91
N ASN A 104 29.69 -6.14 -6.14
CA ASN A 104 30.93 -6.76 -6.60
C ASN A 104 30.93 -8.27 -6.25
N PRO A 105 30.90 -9.18 -7.25
CA PRO A 105 30.88 -10.61 -7.01
C PRO A 105 32.17 -11.19 -6.41
N ASP A 106 33.31 -10.48 -6.50
CA ASP A 106 34.62 -11.00 -6.09
C ASP A 106 35.18 -10.34 -4.80
N ALA A 107 34.50 -9.30 -4.27
CA ALA A 107 35.00 -8.51 -3.14
C ALA A 107 33.89 -7.74 -2.36
N GLY A 108 32.64 -8.20 -2.41
CA GLY A 108 31.54 -7.57 -1.68
C GLY A 108 31.67 -7.71 -0.15
N PHE A 109 31.06 -6.79 0.58
CA PHE A 109 30.94 -6.87 2.04
C PHE A 109 29.88 -7.92 2.43
N ASP A 110 30.13 -8.66 3.51
CA ASP A 110 29.12 -9.57 4.08
C ASP A 110 28.09 -8.78 4.91
N LEU A 111 27.00 -8.37 4.26
CA LEU A 111 25.94 -7.56 4.85
C LEU A 111 25.02 -8.34 5.81
N ASP A 112 25.22 -9.65 5.97
CA ASP A 112 24.52 -10.44 6.98
C ASP A 112 25.22 -10.37 8.35
N THR A 113 26.44 -9.82 8.41
CA THR A 113 27.20 -9.61 9.64
C THR A 113 27.28 -8.14 10.04
N GLN A 114 27.37 -7.86 11.34
CA GLN A 114 27.54 -6.49 11.83
C GLN A 114 28.91 -5.90 11.41
N GLU A 115 29.94 -6.74 11.32
CA GLU A 115 31.28 -6.35 10.86
C GLU A 115 31.24 -5.93 9.39
N GLY A 116 30.67 -6.74 8.50
CA GLY A 116 30.55 -6.38 7.09
C GLY A 116 29.64 -5.17 6.85
N ILE A 117 28.57 -4.99 7.63
CA ILE A 117 27.78 -3.74 7.61
C ILE A 117 28.64 -2.53 8.00
N ASN A 118 29.50 -2.65 9.02
CA ASN A 118 30.37 -1.55 9.46
C ASN A 118 31.42 -1.20 8.40
N ASP A 119 32.03 -2.22 7.79
CA ASP A 119 32.99 -2.04 6.70
C ASP A 119 32.33 -1.39 5.48
N TYR A 120 31.12 -1.82 5.14
CA TYR A 120 30.35 -1.21 4.06
C TYR A 120 30.02 0.26 4.35
N LYS A 121 29.58 0.59 5.57
CA LYS A 121 29.37 2.00 5.98
C LYS A 121 30.64 2.83 5.87
N LYS A 122 31.79 2.26 6.26
CA LYS A 122 33.09 2.93 6.12
C LYS A 122 33.42 3.16 4.64
N TYR A 123 33.22 2.16 3.79
CA TYR A 123 33.38 2.30 2.34
C TYR A 123 32.51 3.42 1.75
N LEU A 124 31.21 3.48 2.12
CA LEU A 124 30.32 4.54 1.67
C LEU A 124 30.85 5.92 2.07
N LYS A 125 31.25 6.08 3.34
CA LYS A 125 31.82 7.32 3.86
C LYS A 125 33.10 7.73 3.12
N ASP A 126 34.03 6.79 2.95
CA ASP A 126 35.34 7.05 2.32
C ASP A 126 35.20 7.42 0.84
N ASN A 127 34.12 6.98 0.18
CA ASN A 127 33.83 7.26 -1.23
C ASN A 127 32.75 8.33 -1.43
N ASN A 128 32.30 8.98 -0.36
CA ASN A 128 31.22 9.99 -0.40
C ASN A 128 29.95 9.49 -1.10
N LEU A 129 29.57 8.24 -0.82
CA LEU A 129 28.38 7.58 -1.32
C LEU A 129 27.30 7.55 -0.23
N LEU A 130 26.05 7.59 -0.66
CA LEU A 130 24.88 7.37 0.20
C LEU A 130 24.18 6.07 -0.22
N GLU A 131 23.68 5.33 0.77
CA GLU A 131 22.79 4.21 0.54
C GLU A 131 21.41 4.70 0.05
N TRP A 132 20.66 3.84 -0.62
CA TRP A 132 19.37 4.17 -1.23
C TRP A 132 18.40 4.86 -0.25
N PHE A 133 18.31 4.39 1.01
CA PHE A 133 17.37 4.97 1.98
C PHE A 133 17.80 6.37 2.43
N GLU A 134 19.10 6.63 2.57
CA GLU A 134 19.64 7.96 2.91
C GLU A 134 19.35 8.96 1.78
N GLN A 135 19.44 8.50 0.53
CA GLN A 135 19.06 9.32 -0.63
C GLN A 135 17.55 9.57 -0.69
N ALA A 136 16.73 8.55 -0.39
CA ALA A 136 15.27 8.69 -0.31
C ALA A 136 14.86 9.73 0.76
N GLU A 137 15.54 9.75 1.92
CA GLU A 137 15.33 10.75 2.97
C GLU A 137 15.66 12.18 2.50
N LEU A 138 16.70 12.36 1.68
CA LEU A 138 17.01 13.67 1.07
C LEU A 138 15.89 14.13 0.13
N VAL A 139 15.33 13.21 -0.66
CA VAL A 139 14.19 13.51 -1.55
C VAL A 139 12.94 13.87 -0.74
N GLU A 140 12.62 13.10 0.32
CA GLU A 140 11.51 13.37 1.22
C GLU A 140 11.61 14.74 1.88
N LYS A 141 12.81 15.08 2.38
CA LYS A 141 13.10 16.39 2.96
C LYS A 141 12.93 17.51 1.94
N PHE A 142 13.44 17.32 0.71
CA PHE A 142 13.26 18.28 -0.37
C PHE A 142 11.78 18.52 -0.68
N TRP A 143 10.96 17.46 -0.78
CA TRP A 143 9.52 17.59 -1.00
C TRP A 143 8.81 18.30 0.16
N LEU A 144 9.22 18.06 1.40
CA LEU A 144 8.63 18.74 2.56
C LEU A 144 8.95 20.24 2.56
N GLU A 145 10.18 20.61 2.19
CA GLU A 145 10.64 22.01 2.19
C GLU A 145 10.20 22.82 0.97
N LYS A 146 10.16 22.18 -0.22
CA LYS A 146 9.98 22.86 -1.52
C LYS A 146 8.73 22.43 -2.27
N GLY A 147 8.10 21.32 -1.86
CA GLY A 147 6.99 20.70 -2.57
C GLY A 147 7.44 19.77 -3.69
N VAL A 148 6.61 18.76 -3.99
CA VAL A 148 6.87 17.76 -5.05
C VAL A 148 6.94 18.36 -6.46
N ASP A 149 6.34 19.54 -6.68
CA ASP A 149 6.36 20.22 -7.97
C ASP A 149 7.67 20.98 -8.25
N ALA A 150 8.54 21.13 -7.23
CA ALA A 150 9.84 21.78 -7.39
C ALA A 150 10.94 20.84 -7.89
N VAL A 151 10.66 19.52 -8.02
CA VAL A 151 11.62 18.53 -8.50
C VAL A 151 12.02 18.81 -9.94
N LYS A 152 13.32 18.69 -10.23
CA LYS A 152 13.88 18.68 -11.58
C LYS A 152 14.66 17.40 -11.78
N VAL A 153 14.54 16.84 -12.97
CA VAL A 153 15.32 15.67 -13.38
C VAL A 153 16.13 16.00 -14.63
N ASP A 154 17.27 15.33 -14.79
CA ASP A 154 18.06 15.38 -16.01
C ASP A 154 17.43 14.54 -17.14
N ASP A 155 18.11 14.49 -18.29
CA ASP A 155 17.65 13.75 -19.48
C ASP A 155 17.61 12.22 -19.27
N GLU A 156 18.30 11.71 -18.24
CA GLU A 156 18.32 10.29 -17.87
C GLU A 156 17.31 9.96 -16.74
N GLY A 157 16.66 10.98 -16.19
CA GLY A 157 15.64 10.87 -15.14
C GLY A 157 16.20 10.89 -13.71
N TYR A 158 17.47 11.23 -13.51
CA TYR A 158 18.05 11.44 -12.18
C TYR A 158 17.69 12.81 -11.63
N PHE A 159 17.60 12.93 -10.30
CA PHE A 159 17.36 14.21 -9.65
C PHE A 159 18.52 15.19 -9.91
N ASP A 160 18.23 16.35 -10.50
CA ASP A 160 19.24 17.36 -10.86
C ASP A 160 19.36 18.47 -9.80
N ASN A 161 18.32 18.67 -8.97
CA ASN A 161 18.28 19.77 -8.00
C ASN A 161 18.25 19.32 -6.53
N ILE A 162 18.63 18.07 -6.26
CA ILE A 162 18.76 17.52 -4.90
C ILE A 162 20.18 16.99 -4.74
N ALA A 163 21.00 17.70 -3.97
CA ALA A 163 22.40 17.35 -3.79
C ALA A 163 22.57 15.92 -3.24
N ASN A 164 23.58 15.20 -3.75
CA ASN A 164 23.95 13.84 -3.35
C ASN A 164 22.90 12.74 -3.60
N VAL A 165 21.85 13.03 -4.38
CA VAL A 165 20.88 12.01 -4.82
C VAL A 165 21.27 11.51 -6.21
N THR A 166 21.52 10.22 -6.31
CA THR A 166 21.95 9.51 -7.52
C THR A 166 20.99 8.38 -7.93
N ILE A 167 19.84 8.27 -7.29
CA ILE A 167 18.75 7.38 -7.71
C ILE A 167 17.89 8.04 -8.80
N VAL A 168 17.38 7.25 -9.74
CA VAL A 168 16.43 7.71 -10.77
C VAL A 168 15.08 8.04 -10.12
N ASP A 169 14.48 9.17 -10.50
CA ASP A 169 13.16 9.56 -10.02
C ASP A 169 12.08 8.62 -10.55
N ASN A 170 11.63 7.72 -9.67
CA ASN A 170 10.45 6.89 -9.88
C ASN A 170 9.32 7.27 -8.91
N TYR A 171 9.52 8.34 -8.14
CA TYR A 171 8.83 8.55 -6.87
C TYR A 171 7.94 9.79 -6.92
N THR A 172 8.35 10.84 -7.62
CA THR A 172 7.64 12.14 -7.65
C THR A 172 6.22 12.00 -8.20
N LYS A 173 6.03 11.20 -9.27
CA LYS A 173 4.70 10.88 -9.80
C LYS A 173 3.83 10.15 -8.77
N VAL A 174 4.41 9.21 -8.03
CA VAL A 174 3.71 8.45 -6.99
C VAL A 174 3.36 9.35 -5.80
N ALA A 175 4.27 10.26 -5.41
CA ALA A 175 4.04 11.26 -4.37
C ALA A 175 2.87 12.20 -4.72
N LYS A 176 2.82 12.69 -5.96
CA LYS A 176 1.69 13.49 -6.46
C LYS A 176 0.37 12.72 -6.35
N LYS A 177 0.36 11.44 -6.70
CA LYS A 177 -0.82 10.57 -6.54
C LYS A 177 -1.21 10.36 -5.07
N ALA A 178 -0.24 10.23 -4.16
CA ALA A 178 -0.52 10.14 -2.71
C ALA A 178 -1.15 11.44 -2.17
N ILE A 179 -0.65 12.61 -2.62
CA ILE A 179 -1.24 13.91 -2.29
C ILE A 179 -2.66 14.04 -2.87
N GLU A 180 -2.88 13.60 -4.10
CA GLU A 180 -4.23 13.56 -4.68
C GLU A 180 -5.18 12.65 -3.92
N ASN A 181 -4.69 11.48 -3.49
CA ASN A 181 -5.42 10.55 -2.64
C ASN A 181 -5.83 11.24 -1.32
N ALA A 182 -4.91 11.97 -0.67
CA ALA A 182 -5.20 12.77 0.51
C ALA A 182 -6.28 13.83 0.27
N LYS A 183 -6.23 14.54 -0.86
CA LYS A 183 -7.25 15.53 -1.25
C LYS A 183 -8.62 14.89 -1.51
N LYS A 184 -8.63 13.71 -2.15
CA LYS A 184 -9.85 12.95 -2.52
C LYS A 184 -10.41 12.08 -1.39
N GLY A 185 -9.72 12.05 -0.23
CA GLY A 185 -10.04 11.16 0.87
C GLY A 185 -9.99 9.68 0.49
N LEU A 186 -9.06 9.30 -0.39
CA LEU A 186 -8.85 7.92 -0.81
C LEU A 186 -7.67 7.31 -0.03
N ALA A 187 -7.96 6.56 1.03
CA ALA A 187 -6.95 5.87 1.81
C ALA A 187 -6.63 4.51 1.18
N ILE A 188 -5.34 4.16 1.10
CA ILE A 188 -4.86 2.89 0.56
C ILE A 188 -3.80 2.33 1.51
N ALA A 189 -3.85 1.03 1.75
CA ALA A 189 -2.77 0.30 2.42
C ALA A 189 -2.53 -1.04 1.72
N LEU A 190 -1.26 -1.42 1.61
CA LEU A 190 -0.80 -2.56 0.83
C LEU A 190 -0.38 -3.71 1.75
N ALA A 191 -0.50 -4.92 1.22
CA ALA A 191 0.18 -6.12 1.72
C ALA A 191 0.69 -6.93 0.52
N ILE A 192 1.65 -7.81 0.79
CA ILE A 192 2.30 -8.65 -0.21
C ILE A 192 1.89 -10.10 0.03
N ASN A 193 1.62 -10.84 -1.05
CA ASN A 193 1.36 -12.27 -1.02
C ASN A 193 2.10 -12.98 -2.17
N GLY A 194 3.28 -13.53 -1.89
CA GLY A 194 4.13 -14.11 -2.93
C GLY A 194 4.61 -13.04 -3.92
N SER A 195 4.17 -13.11 -5.18
CA SER A 195 4.38 -12.08 -6.21
C SER A 195 3.15 -11.19 -6.43
N ASP A 196 2.07 -11.40 -5.68
CA ASP A 196 0.86 -10.59 -5.77
C ASP A 196 0.93 -9.36 -4.86
N VAL A 197 0.27 -8.30 -5.32
CA VAL A 197 0.02 -7.08 -4.53
C VAL A 197 -1.44 -7.08 -4.10
N VAL A 198 -1.66 -6.96 -2.80
CA VAL A 198 -2.99 -6.89 -2.18
C VAL A 198 -3.15 -5.52 -1.58
N TRP A 199 -4.34 -4.93 -1.66
CA TRP A 199 -4.62 -3.69 -0.93
C TRP A 199 -6.03 -3.60 -0.40
N ALA A 200 -6.15 -2.80 0.66
CA ALA A 200 -7.38 -2.23 1.12
C ALA A 200 -7.45 -0.77 0.68
N GLU A 201 -8.61 -0.36 0.17
CA GLU A 201 -8.92 0.99 -0.26
C GLU A 201 -10.17 1.48 0.49
N ALA A 202 -10.13 2.69 1.05
CA ALA A 202 -11.28 3.29 1.72
C ALA A 202 -11.50 4.75 1.32
N LYS A 203 -12.76 5.18 1.36
CA LYS A 203 -13.10 6.62 1.43
C LYS A 203 -13.15 7.08 2.87
N VAL A 204 -12.48 8.18 3.18
CA VAL A 204 -12.44 8.76 4.53
C VAL A 204 -13.25 10.05 4.61
N ASP A 205 -14.00 10.23 5.70
CA ASP A 205 -14.66 11.50 6.01
C ASP A 205 -13.70 12.50 6.68
N LYS A 206 -14.20 13.69 7.01
CA LYS A 206 -13.41 14.75 7.65
C LYS A 206 -12.80 14.41 9.01
N ASN A 207 -13.31 13.36 9.66
CA ASN A 207 -12.87 12.87 10.95
C ASN A 207 -11.93 11.67 10.81
N GLY A 208 -11.60 11.24 9.58
CA GLY A 208 -10.82 10.03 9.32
C GLY A 208 -11.64 8.74 9.40
N LYS A 209 -12.96 8.82 9.52
CA LYS A 209 -13.81 7.61 9.55
C LYS A 209 -14.03 7.07 8.14
N PHE A 210 -13.93 5.76 7.98
CA PHE A 210 -14.18 5.11 6.70
C PHE A 210 -15.68 5.07 6.36
N THR A 211 -15.99 5.41 5.12
CA THR A 211 -17.35 5.51 4.55
C THR A 211 -17.60 4.50 3.43
N SER A 212 -16.53 3.95 2.87
CA SER A 212 -16.52 2.77 2.02
C SER A 212 -15.21 2.04 2.24
N LEU A 213 -15.20 0.75 1.94
CA LEU A 213 -14.01 -0.09 2.02
C LEU A 213 -14.07 -1.10 0.87
N LYS A 214 -12.93 -1.38 0.27
CA LYS A 214 -12.79 -2.33 -0.82
C LYS A 214 -11.44 -3.04 -0.70
N LEU A 215 -11.45 -4.35 -0.94
CA LEU A 215 -10.25 -5.13 -1.14
C LEU A 215 -10.00 -5.36 -2.64
N ASP A 216 -8.74 -5.45 -3.03
CA ASP A 216 -8.37 -5.82 -4.38
C ASP A 216 -7.01 -6.56 -4.40
N THR A 217 -6.70 -7.18 -5.52
CA THR A 217 -5.43 -7.89 -5.75
C THR A 217 -5.01 -7.75 -7.19
N LEU A 218 -3.73 -7.42 -7.39
CA LEU A 218 -3.08 -7.43 -8.68
C LEU A 218 -2.07 -8.59 -8.71
N GLN A 219 -2.16 -9.38 -9.77
CA GLN A 219 -1.32 -10.55 -9.99
C GLN A 219 -0.53 -10.39 -11.29
N GLY A 220 0.38 -11.31 -11.54
CA GLY A 220 1.06 -11.44 -12.82
C GLY A 220 1.51 -12.87 -13.07
N ASP A 221 2.02 -13.09 -14.28
CA ASP A 221 2.50 -14.39 -14.72
C ASP A 221 4.01 -14.36 -14.89
N THR A 222 4.65 -15.51 -14.63
CA THR A 222 6.06 -15.73 -14.97
C THR A 222 6.13 -16.59 -16.21
N ASP A 223 6.71 -16.03 -17.27
CA ASP A 223 7.01 -16.77 -18.50
C ASP A 223 8.03 -17.88 -18.19
N GLN A 224 7.71 -19.13 -18.51
CA GLN A 224 8.52 -20.28 -18.11
C GLN A 224 9.76 -20.48 -18.99
N GLU A 225 9.78 -19.91 -20.20
CA GLU A 225 10.94 -19.97 -21.10
C GLU A 225 12.00 -18.94 -20.69
N THR A 226 11.58 -17.69 -20.51
CA THR A 226 12.44 -16.54 -20.23
C THR A 226 12.63 -16.26 -18.74
N GLY A 227 11.69 -16.68 -17.88
CA GLY A 227 11.67 -16.35 -16.46
C GLY A 227 11.21 -14.92 -16.15
N LYS A 228 10.73 -14.17 -17.16
CA LYS A 228 10.30 -12.78 -17.01
C LYS A 228 8.88 -12.70 -16.44
N PHE A 229 8.68 -11.82 -15.49
CA PHE A 229 7.38 -11.53 -14.89
C PHE A 229 6.63 -10.44 -15.66
N THR A 230 5.32 -10.63 -15.84
CA THR A 230 4.41 -9.65 -16.46
C THR A 230 3.16 -9.46 -15.59
N TRP A 231 2.88 -8.22 -15.18
CA TRP A 231 1.65 -7.86 -14.47
C TRP A 231 0.42 -8.05 -15.36
N HIS A 232 -0.68 -8.54 -14.78
CA HIS A 232 -1.98 -8.54 -15.46
C HIS A 232 -2.47 -7.11 -15.68
N ALA A 233 -3.18 -6.88 -16.80
CA ALA A 233 -3.76 -5.56 -17.08
C ALA A 233 -4.96 -5.21 -16.18
N LYS A 234 -5.64 -6.22 -15.64
CA LYS A 234 -6.81 -6.07 -14.76
C LYS A 234 -6.54 -6.72 -13.39
N THR A 235 -7.00 -6.06 -12.34
CA THR A 235 -7.04 -6.58 -10.96
C THR A 235 -8.12 -7.66 -10.81
N LYS A 236 -8.10 -8.43 -9.72
CA LYS A 236 -9.16 -9.41 -9.44
C LYS A 236 -10.53 -8.76 -9.32
N GLN A 237 -10.63 -7.59 -8.69
CA GLN A 237 -11.92 -6.91 -8.64
C GLN A 237 -12.37 -6.43 -10.02
N GLN A 238 -11.46 -5.96 -10.87
CA GLN A 238 -11.80 -5.52 -12.23
C GLN A 238 -12.24 -6.68 -13.13
N LYS A 239 -11.64 -7.86 -12.95
CA LYS A 239 -12.02 -9.09 -13.67
C LYS A 239 -13.42 -9.59 -13.28
N GLN A 240 -13.82 -9.44 -12.02
CA GLN A 240 -15.07 -10.01 -11.49
C GLN A 240 -15.18 -11.51 -11.87
N TYR A 241 -16.22 -11.91 -12.60
CA TYR A 241 -16.42 -13.28 -13.07
C TYR A 241 -15.40 -13.73 -14.13
N GLU A 242 -14.70 -12.82 -14.83
CA GLU A 242 -13.60 -13.16 -15.73
C GLU A 242 -12.39 -13.74 -14.96
N TYR A 243 -12.32 -13.57 -13.63
CA TYR A 243 -11.24 -14.13 -12.82
C TYR A 243 -11.34 -15.66 -12.75
N GLY A 244 -12.56 -16.19 -12.60
CA GLY A 244 -12.83 -17.62 -12.68
C GLY A 244 -12.15 -18.45 -11.60
N MET A 245 -12.23 -18.08 -10.30
CA MET A 245 -11.55 -18.82 -9.22
C MET A 245 -11.86 -20.32 -9.22
N HIS A 246 -13.08 -20.69 -9.63
CA HIS A 246 -13.56 -22.08 -9.67
C HIS A 246 -13.61 -22.65 -11.09
N ASN A 247 -13.08 -21.93 -12.08
CA ASN A 247 -13.08 -22.34 -13.49
C ASN A 247 -11.81 -23.12 -13.82
N ASP A 248 -11.67 -24.32 -13.25
CA ASP A 248 -10.59 -25.22 -13.61
C ASP A 248 -10.89 -25.87 -14.97
N LYS A 249 -9.93 -25.79 -15.90
CA LYS A 249 -10.11 -26.24 -17.28
C LYS A 249 -10.06 -27.76 -17.42
N GLU A 250 -9.59 -28.48 -16.41
CA GLU A 250 -9.45 -29.93 -16.48
C GLU A 250 -10.78 -30.68 -16.39
N ASP A 251 -11.83 -30.11 -15.76
CA ASP A 251 -13.09 -30.83 -15.50
C ASP A 251 -14.38 -30.21 -16.08
N ALA A 252 -14.41 -28.91 -16.41
CA ALA A 252 -15.57 -28.24 -17.04
C ALA A 252 -15.27 -26.76 -17.41
N GLY A 253 -14.13 -26.49 -18.07
CA GLY A 253 -13.71 -25.13 -18.34
C GLY A 253 -14.75 -24.31 -19.12
N PHE A 254 -15.26 -23.23 -18.53
CA PHE A 254 -16.10 -22.23 -19.20
C PHE A 254 -15.23 -21.25 -19.98
N ASP A 255 -15.67 -20.81 -21.17
CA ASP A 255 -15.02 -19.73 -21.91
C ASP A 255 -15.42 -18.36 -21.37
N LEU A 256 -14.66 -17.89 -20.37
CA LEU A 256 -14.89 -16.61 -19.69
C LEU A 256 -14.60 -15.38 -20.57
N ASN A 257 -14.17 -15.55 -21.82
CA ASN A 257 -14.04 -14.45 -22.79
C ASN A 257 -15.37 -14.14 -23.51
N THR A 258 -16.39 -14.97 -23.32
CA THR A 258 -17.71 -14.81 -23.94
C THR A 258 -18.78 -14.53 -22.89
N GLN A 259 -19.83 -13.80 -23.27
CA GLN A 259 -20.95 -13.54 -22.38
C GLN A 259 -21.71 -14.82 -22.02
N GLU A 260 -21.78 -15.79 -22.95
CA GLU A 260 -22.40 -17.10 -22.75
C GLU A 260 -21.62 -17.90 -21.69
N GLY A 261 -20.30 -18.06 -21.85
CA GLY A 261 -19.47 -18.77 -20.87
C GLY A 261 -19.46 -18.10 -19.49
N ILE A 262 -19.51 -16.76 -19.42
CA ILE A 262 -19.69 -16.05 -18.14
C ILE A 262 -21.04 -16.38 -17.50
N ASN A 263 -22.12 -16.48 -18.29
CA ASN A 263 -23.45 -16.80 -17.76
C ASN A 263 -23.52 -18.25 -17.26
N ASP A 264 -22.94 -19.19 -18.00
CA ASP A 264 -22.85 -20.59 -17.58
C ASP A 264 -22.02 -20.75 -16.31
N TYR A 265 -20.90 -20.05 -16.22
CA TYR A 265 -20.07 -20.04 -15.02
C TYR A 265 -20.83 -19.47 -13.81
N LYS A 266 -21.56 -18.35 -13.96
CA LYS A 266 -22.43 -17.82 -12.90
C LYS A 266 -23.48 -18.82 -12.46
N LYS A 267 -24.09 -19.55 -13.40
CA LYS A 267 -25.06 -20.61 -13.09
C LYS A 267 -24.40 -21.74 -12.31
N TYR A 268 -23.23 -22.21 -12.74
CA TYR A 268 -22.45 -23.20 -12.03
C TYR A 268 -22.13 -22.77 -10.59
N LEU A 269 -21.67 -21.53 -10.39
CA LEU A 269 -21.41 -20.99 -9.05
C LEU A 269 -22.66 -21.06 -8.16
N LYS A 270 -23.81 -20.60 -8.69
CA LYS A 270 -25.09 -20.64 -7.97
C LYS A 270 -25.53 -22.06 -7.62
N ASP A 271 -25.47 -22.98 -8.58
CA ASP A 271 -25.91 -24.37 -8.38
C ASP A 271 -25.04 -25.14 -7.38
N ASN A 272 -23.79 -24.69 -7.20
CA ASN A 272 -22.81 -25.30 -6.28
C ASN A 272 -22.58 -24.48 -5.01
N ASN A 273 -23.39 -23.44 -4.77
CA ASN A 273 -23.26 -22.53 -3.62
C ASN A 273 -21.83 -21.98 -3.44
N LYS A 274 -21.19 -21.60 -4.55
CA LYS A 274 -19.85 -21.02 -4.59
C LYS A 274 -19.95 -19.51 -4.84
N LEU A 275 -19.03 -18.78 -4.24
CA LEU A 275 -18.82 -17.36 -4.49
C LEU A 275 -17.52 -17.15 -5.28
N GLU A 276 -17.56 -16.20 -6.20
CA GLU A 276 -16.35 -15.70 -6.86
C GLU A 276 -15.54 -14.83 -5.88
N TRP A 277 -14.26 -14.62 -6.21
CA TRP A 277 -13.30 -13.91 -5.38
C TRP A 277 -13.80 -12.54 -4.92
N PHE A 278 -14.33 -11.74 -5.86
CA PHE A 278 -14.75 -10.37 -5.59
C PHE A 278 -15.99 -10.31 -4.67
N GLU A 279 -16.86 -11.32 -4.74
CA GLU A 279 -18.04 -11.42 -3.87
C GLU A 279 -17.58 -11.68 -2.43
N GLN A 280 -16.61 -12.58 -2.25
CA GLN A 280 -16.02 -12.86 -0.93
C GLN A 280 -15.23 -11.65 -0.40
N ALA A 281 -14.48 -10.96 -1.25
CA ALA A 281 -13.76 -9.74 -0.89
C ALA A 281 -14.70 -8.61 -0.45
N ASN A 282 -15.88 -8.50 -1.07
CA ASN A 282 -16.92 -7.57 -0.66
C ASN A 282 -17.51 -7.93 0.70
N ILE A 283 -17.77 -9.21 0.99
CA ILE A 283 -18.24 -9.66 2.32
C ILE A 283 -17.26 -9.23 3.42
N ILE A 284 -15.96 -9.43 3.21
CA ILE A 284 -14.92 -9.01 4.16
C ILE A 284 -14.94 -7.49 4.32
N SER A 285 -14.99 -6.75 3.21
CA SER A 285 -14.99 -5.28 3.21
C SER A 285 -16.20 -4.71 3.95
N ASP A 286 -17.39 -5.23 3.69
CA ASP A 286 -18.63 -4.79 4.35
C ASP A 286 -18.63 -5.13 5.84
N PHE A 287 -18.15 -6.33 6.19
CA PHE A 287 -18.02 -6.74 7.59
C PHE A 287 -17.08 -5.80 8.36
N VAL A 288 -15.89 -5.53 7.81
CA VAL A 288 -14.89 -4.68 8.46
C VAL A 288 -15.33 -3.22 8.51
N LEU A 289 -15.94 -2.70 7.45
CA LEU A 289 -16.48 -1.33 7.43
C LEU A 289 -17.53 -1.13 8.54
N LYS A 290 -18.39 -2.13 8.76
CA LYS A 290 -19.45 -2.09 9.77
C LYS A 290 -18.94 -2.30 11.20
N ASN A 291 -18.01 -3.23 11.39
CA ASN A 291 -17.66 -3.73 12.73
C ASN A 291 -16.26 -3.31 13.20
N GLY A 292 -15.42 -2.80 12.31
CA GLY A 292 -14.00 -2.51 12.56
C GLY A 292 -13.11 -3.73 12.32
N VAL A 293 -11.83 -3.49 11.97
CA VAL A 293 -10.89 -4.55 11.57
C VAL A 293 -10.63 -5.58 12.68
N ASN A 294 -10.54 -5.16 13.93
CA ASN A 294 -10.30 -6.04 15.08
C ASN A 294 -11.42 -7.08 15.31
N LYS A 295 -12.59 -6.90 14.69
CA LYS A 295 -13.69 -7.88 14.77
C LYS A 295 -13.56 -9.01 13.77
N LEU A 296 -12.67 -8.88 12.77
CA LEU A 296 -12.40 -9.95 11.82
C LEU A 296 -11.39 -10.96 12.37
N GLU A 297 -10.41 -10.49 13.14
CA GLU A 297 -9.30 -11.29 13.68
C GLU A 297 -9.72 -12.60 14.35
N PRO A 298 -10.75 -12.65 15.21
CA PRO A 298 -11.12 -13.89 15.91
C PRO A 298 -11.60 -15.02 14.99
N PHE A 299 -11.99 -14.70 13.75
CA PHE A 299 -12.39 -15.68 12.75
C PHE A 299 -11.21 -16.25 11.96
N ILE A 300 -10.01 -15.68 12.07
CA ILE A 300 -8.87 -16.08 11.24
C ILE A 300 -8.09 -17.17 11.96
N ASN A 301 -8.06 -18.37 11.39
CA ASN A 301 -7.28 -19.47 11.92
C ASN A 301 -5.79 -19.40 11.52
N ASN A 302 -4.99 -20.34 12.03
CA ASN A 302 -3.54 -20.39 11.81
C ASN A 302 -3.14 -20.55 10.33
N ASN A 303 -4.03 -21.03 9.48
CA ASN A 303 -3.81 -21.14 8.02
C ASN A 303 -4.19 -19.84 7.29
N GLY A 304 -4.58 -18.80 8.03
CA GLY A 304 -5.02 -17.52 7.49
C GLY A 304 -6.38 -17.58 6.81
N LYS A 305 -7.21 -18.58 7.08
CA LYS A 305 -8.58 -18.71 6.54
C LYS A 305 -9.62 -18.33 7.59
N ILE A 306 -10.82 -17.98 7.13
CA ILE A 306 -11.97 -17.81 8.01
C ILE A 306 -12.43 -19.18 8.52
N GLU A 307 -12.62 -19.27 9.83
CA GLU A 307 -13.24 -20.37 10.55
C GLU A 307 -14.39 -19.77 11.37
N ALA A 308 -15.60 -19.83 10.79
CA ALA A 308 -16.79 -19.21 11.34
C ALA A 308 -17.94 -20.22 11.30
N ASN A 309 -18.88 -20.07 12.23
CA ASN A 309 -20.05 -20.94 12.32
C ASN A 309 -21.10 -20.55 11.27
N GLU A 310 -22.00 -21.48 10.97
CA GLU A 310 -23.17 -21.18 10.15
C GLU A 310 -23.97 -20.03 10.78
N GLY A 311 -24.27 -18.99 9.98
CA GLY A 311 -24.95 -17.77 10.43
C GLY A 311 -24.02 -16.59 10.74
N ASP A 312 -22.71 -16.80 10.88
CA ASP A 312 -21.76 -15.70 10.99
C ASP A 312 -21.69 -14.91 9.67
N ALA A 313 -21.57 -13.59 9.77
CA ALA A 313 -21.61 -12.69 8.61
C ALA A 313 -20.47 -12.91 7.60
N VAL A 314 -19.40 -13.63 7.99
CA VAL A 314 -18.25 -13.97 7.16
C VAL A 314 -18.18 -15.47 6.82
N ALA A 315 -19.16 -16.27 7.22
CA ALA A 315 -19.13 -17.74 7.07
C ALA A 315 -19.01 -18.23 5.62
N ALA A 316 -19.46 -17.42 4.65
CA ALA A 316 -19.36 -17.76 3.22
C ALA A 316 -17.97 -17.50 2.61
N VAL A 317 -17.03 -16.93 3.36
CA VAL A 317 -15.68 -16.61 2.88
C VAL A 317 -14.79 -17.84 2.94
N THR A 318 -14.26 -18.25 1.80
CA THR A 318 -13.40 -19.45 1.66
C THR A 318 -11.95 -19.14 1.24
N ILE A 319 -11.70 -17.93 0.74
CA ILE A 319 -10.34 -17.47 0.38
C ILE A 319 -9.44 -17.34 1.62
N ILE A 320 -8.12 -17.44 1.41
CA ILE A 320 -7.15 -17.04 2.44
C ILE A 320 -7.30 -15.54 2.67
N VAL A 321 -7.47 -15.14 3.93
CA VAL A 321 -7.76 -13.76 4.34
C VAL A 321 -6.61 -13.05 5.02
N SER A 322 -5.59 -13.76 5.48
CA SER A 322 -4.50 -13.18 6.29
C SER A 322 -3.78 -12.02 5.61
N HIS A 323 -3.55 -12.06 4.30
CA HIS A 323 -2.95 -10.93 3.56
C HIS A 323 -3.90 -9.73 3.40
N TYR A 324 -5.21 -9.94 3.26
CA TYR A 324 -6.18 -8.84 3.29
C TYR A 324 -6.28 -8.24 4.69
N PHE A 325 -6.28 -9.08 5.73
CA PHE A 325 -6.29 -8.63 7.12
C PHE A 325 -5.08 -7.74 7.41
N LYS A 326 -3.87 -8.12 6.96
CA LYS A 326 -2.67 -7.26 7.06
C LYS A 326 -2.86 -5.88 6.40
N ALA A 327 -3.38 -5.85 5.18
CA ALA A 327 -3.65 -4.59 4.46
C ALA A 327 -4.70 -3.74 5.19
N LEU A 328 -5.77 -4.37 5.70
CA LEU A 328 -6.82 -3.70 6.48
C LEU A 328 -6.29 -3.15 7.79
N THR A 329 -5.52 -3.93 8.56
CA THR A 329 -4.95 -3.47 9.82
C THR A 329 -4.05 -2.25 9.58
N LYS A 330 -3.14 -2.33 8.60
CA LYS A 330 -2.32 -1.17 8.22
C LYS A 330 -3.18 0.05 7.82
N LEU A 331 -4.28 -0.17 7.11
CA LEU A 331 -5.21 0.91 6.73
C LEU A 331 -5.82 1.59 7.95
N TYR A 332 -6.29 0.83 8.94
CA TYR A 332 -6.88 1.39 10.17
C TYR A 332 -5.81 2.05 11.05
N ASP A 333 -4.62 1.48 11.15
CA ASP A 333 -3.51 2.06 11.92
C ASP A 333 -3.11 3.44 11.36
N ASN A 334 -3.12 3.60 10.02
CA ASN A 334 -2.83 4.86 9.34
C ASN A 334 -3.78 6.03 9.70
N PHE A 335 -4.93 5.75 10.31
CA PHE A 335 -5.95 6.74 10.71
C PHE A 335 -6.31 6.66 12.20
N SER A 336 -5.62 5.84 12.97
CA SER A 336 -5.76 5.76 14.42
C SER A 336 -4.98 6.92 15.04
N LYS A 337 -5.67 7.78 15.79
CA LYS A 337 -5.07 8.91 16.52
C LYS A 337 -4.67 8.52 17.94
#